data_AF-A0A956T3L6-F1
#
_entry.id   AF-A0A956T3L6-F1
#
_cell.length_a   1.000
_cell.length_b   1.000
_cell.length_c   1.000
_cell.angle_alpha   90.00
_cell.angle_beta   90.00
_cell.angle_gamma   90.00
#
_symmetry.space_group_name_H-M   'P 1'
#
loop_
_entity.id
_entity.type
_entity.pdbx_description
1 polymer ?
#
loop_
_entity_poly.entity_id
_entity_poly.type
_entity_poly.pdbx_seq_one_letter_code
_entity_poly.pdbx_strand_id
1 'polypeptide(L)'
;MLKPRRVELKLTPAQAADDQEILQLCAKKLKKNPSKISVVPVRRAVDARRGEPKIVLSLDIWEGPAPAPPSPIMEQAPDKPSGDVVIVGAGPAGYFCALELLLLGKRPIVLERGKDVRERR
;
A
#
# COMPACT_ATOMS: atom_id res chain seq x y z
N MET A 1 -11.54 14.01 16.06
CA MET A 1 -10.91 12.88 15.35
C MET A 1 -9.71 12.42 16.15
N LEU A 2 -9.67 11.16 16.57
CA LEU A 2 -8.46 10.55 17.15
C LEU A 2 -7.37 10.61 16.07
N LYS A 3 -6.18 11.10 16.41
CA LYS A 3 -5.03 11.14 15.49
C LYS A 3 -4.03 10.10 15.96
N PRO A 4 -3.43 9.31 15.04
CA PRO A 4 -2.39 8.37 15.43
C PRO A 4 -1.12 9.11 15.83
N ARG A 5 -0.33 8.48 16.69
CA ARG A 5 1.05 8.89 16.95
C ARG A 5 1.99 8.10 16.04
N ARG A 6 2.76 8.80 15.20
CA ARG A 6 3.75 8.18 14.31
C ARG A 6 5.02 7.83 15.08
N VAL A 7 5.51 6.61 14.92
CA VAL A 7 6.78 6.12 15.48
C VAL A 7 7.57 5.39 14.41
N GLU A 8 8.89 5.54 14.45
CA GLU A 8 9.81 4.73 13.65
C GLU A 8 10.56 3.72 14.53
N LEU A 9 10.66 2.47 14.07
CA LEU A 9 11.47 1.41 14.67
C LEU A 9 12.43 0.85 13.64
N LYS A 10 13.69 0.62 14.06
CA LYS A 10 14.70 -0.08 13.28
C LYS A 10 14.94 -1.45 13.92
N LEU A 11 14.54 -2.50 13.22
CA LEU A 11 14.40 -3.86 13.74
C LEU A 11 15.26 -4.84 12.94
N THR A 12 15.56 -6.00 13.52
CA THR A 12 16.06 -7.13 12.71
C THR A 12 14.92 -7.72 11.87
N PRO A 13 15.22 -8.52 10.83
CA PRO A 13 14.19 -9.20 10.04
C PRO A 13 13.29 -10.11 10.89
N ALA A 14 13.85 -10.78 11.89
CA ALA A 14 13.09 -11.64 12.82
C ALA A 14 12.09 -10.82 13.64
N GLN A 15 12.55 -9.72 14.25
CA GLN A 15 11.68 -8.85 15.04
C GLN A 15 10.58 -8.19 14.21
N ALA A 16 10.90 -7.84 12.95
CA ALA A 16 9.95 -7.24 12.03
C ALA A 16 8.96 -8.25 11.41
N ALA A 17 9.09 -9.54 11.71
CA ALA A 17 8.17 -10.59 11.29
C ALA A 17 7.19 -11.01 12.41
N ASP A 18 7.39 -10.53 13.64
CA ASP A 18 6.54 -10.81 14.79
C ASP A 18 5.72 -9.56 15.19
N ASP A 19 4.42 -9.60 14.90
CA ASP A 19 3.50 -8.51 15.22
C ASP A 19 3.35 -8.28 16.73
N GLN A 20 3.48 -9.32 17.56
CA GLN A 20 3.47 -9.18 19.02
C GLN A 20 4.74 -8.48 19.50
N GLU A 21 5.90 -8.83 18.94
CA GLU A 21 7.15 -8.15 19.29
C GLU A 21 7.10 -6.66 18.89
N ILE A 22 6.60 -6.35 17.69
CA ILE A 22 6.40 -4.96 17.24
C ILE A 22 5.49 -4.20 18.21
N LEU A 23 4.37 -4.80 18.62
CA LEU A 23 3.43 -4.21 19.58
C LEU A 23 4.12 -3.89 20.92
N GLN A 24 4.89 -4.83 21.46
CA GLN A 24 5.61 -4.66 22.73
C GLN A 24 6.67 -3.55 22.63
N LEU A 25 7.44 -3.51 21.53
CA LEU A 25 8.44 -2.47 21.30
C LEU A 25 7.80 -1.08 21.18
N CYS A 26 6.64 -0.98 20.53
CA CYS A 26 5.86 0.26 20.46
C CYS A 26 5.35 0.70 21.83
N ALA A 27 4.74 -0.22 22.58
CA ALA A 27 4.21 0.02 23.91
C ALA A 27 5.32 0.51 24.87
N LYS A 28 6.48 -0.16 24.86
CA LYS A 28 7.66 0.21 25.64
C LYS A 28 8.16 1.61 25.28
N LYS A 29 8.31 1.90 23.98
CA LYS A 29 8.78 3.21 23.50
C LYS A 29 7.83 4.35 23.87
N LEU A 30 6.52 4.09 23.91
CA LEU A 30 5.51 5.09 24.28
C LEU A 30 5.17 5.11 25.78
N LYS A 31 5.70 4.17 26.58
CA LYS A 31 5.31 3.96 27.99
C LYS A 31 3.79 3.77 28.15
N LYS A 32 3.19 2.96 27.28
CA LYS A 32 1.75 2.66 27.26
C LYS A 32 1.55 1.15 27.45
N ASN A 33 0.35 0.75 27.87
CA ASN A 33 -0.01 -0.66 28.00
C ASN A 33 -0.29 -1.24 26.60
N PRO A 34 0.33 -2.37 26.20
CA PRO A 34 0.10 -3.02 24.90
C PRO A 34 -1.38 -3.30 24.60
N SER A 35 -2.16 -3.67 25.62
CA SER A 35 -3.60 -3.96 25.48
C SER A 35 -4.48 -2.73 25.19
N LYS A 36 -3.92 -1.52 25.35
CA LYS A 36 -4.65 -0.26 25.11
C LYS A 36 -4.28 0.42 23.80
N ILE A 37 -3.40 -0.19 22.99
CA ILE A 37 -2.94 0.41 21.75
C ILE A 37 -3.16 -0.52 20.56
N SER A 38 -3.39 0.08 19.40
CA SER A 38 -3.33 -0.61 18.11
C SER A 38 -2.16 -0.06 17.30
N VAL A 39 -1.44 -0.93 16.59
CA VAL A 39 -0.29 -0.57 15.76
C VAL A 39 -0.62 -0.87 14.31
N VAL A 40 -0.50 0.13 13.45
CA VAL A 40 -0.74 0.01 12.01
C VAL A 40 0.55 0.35 11.27
N PRO A 41 1.14 -0.58 10.50
CA PRO A 41 2.31 -0.28 9.68
C PRO A 41 1.93 0.62 8.51
N VAL A 42 2.70 1.68 8.32
CA VAL A 42 2.50 2.65 7.22
C VAL A 42 3.57 2.54 6.15
N ARG A 43 4.80 2.23 6.56
CA ARG A 43 5.91 2.01 5.64
C ARG A 43 6.83 0.94 6.20
N ARG A 44 7.30 0.07 5.30
CA ARG A 44 8.35 -0.90 5.56
C ARG A 44 9.47 -0.67 4.55
N ALA A 45 10.67 -0.47 5.02
CA ALA A 45 11.86 -0.33 4.19
C ALA A 45 12.97 -1.26 4.68
N VAL A 46 13.76 -1.79 3.75
CA VAL A 46 14.95 -2.59 4.06
C VAL A 46 16.17 -1.67 4.00
N ASP A 47 16.91 -1.59 5.09
CA ASP A 47 18.22 -0.96 5.17
C ASP A 47 19.30 -2.04 5.18
N ALA A 48 19.87 -2.29 4.01
CA ALA A 48 20.95 -3.26 3.79
C ALA A 48 22.26 -2.58 3.36
N ARG A 49 22.45 -1.29 3.72
CA ARG A 49 23.61 -0.52 3.24
C ARG A 49 24.93 -0.93 3.90
N ARG A 50 24.90 -1.40 5.15
CA ARG A 50 26.08 -1.82 5.93
C ARG A 50 25.72 -2.91 6.93
N GLY A 51 26.51 -3.97 6.97
CA GLY A 51 26.35 -5.06 7.94
C GLY A 51 25.06 -5.85 7.76
N GLU A 52 24.53 -6.37 8.86
CA GLU A 52 23.27 -7.12 8.84
C GLU A 52 22.08 -6.26 8.40
N PRO A 53 21.25 -6.72 7.45
CA PRO A 53 20.06 -6.01 7.02
C PRO A 53 19.13 -5.69 8.19
N LYS A 54 18.65 -4.45 8.25
CA LYS A 54 17.62 -4.01 9.21
C LYS A 54 16.34 -3.63 8.48
N ILE A 55 15.21 -3.77 9.14
CA ILE A 55 13.91 -3.31 8.67
C ILE A 55 13.57 -2.02 9.39
N VAL A 56 13.33 -0.96 8.63
CA VAL A 56 12.82 0.32 9.14
C VAL A 56 11.31 0.33 8.96
N LEU A 57 10.58 0.30 10.08
CA LEU A 57 9.12 0.36 10.14
C LEU A 57 8.68 1.75 10.59
N SER A 58 7.87 2.42 9.78
CA SER A 58 7.08 3.58 10.20
C SER A 58 5.68 3.11 10.57
N LEU A 59 5.28 3.34 11.82
CA LEU A 59 4.09 2.78 12.45
C LEU A 59 3.19 3.91 12.97
N ASP A 60 1.89 3.80 12.72
CA ASP A 60 0.86 4.60 13.37
C ASP A 60 0.33 3.88 14.59
N ILE A 61 0.37 4.56 15.74
CA ILE A 61 -0.08 4.00 17.02
C ILE A 61 -1.33 4.73 17.47
N TRP A 62 -2.39 3.96 17.70
CA TRP A 62 -3.70 4.42 18.16
C TRP A 62 -3.90 4.04 19.61
N GLU A 63 -4.51 4.94 20.41
CA GLU A 63 -5.04 4.56 21.72
C GLU A 63 -6.47 4.04 21.52
N GLY A 64 -6.66 2.73 21.75
CA GLY A 64 -7.87 2.01 21.35
C GLY A 64 -7.77 1.38 19.94
N PRO A 65 -8.90 0.94 19.36
CA PRO A 65 -8.93 0.31 18.05
C PRO A 65 -8.50 1.28 16.95
N ALA A 66 -7.65 0.80 16.05
CA ALA A 66 -7.35 1.53 14.82
C ALA A 66 -8.61 1.64 13.94
N PRO A 67 -8.75 2.71 13.14
CA PRO A 67 -9.79 2.76 12.13
C PRO A 67 -9.62 1.57 11.16
N ALA A 68 -10.76 1.06 10.67
CA ALA A 68 -10.73 0.07 9.62
C ALA A 68 -9.93 0.60 8.42
N PRO A 69 -9.15 -0.25 7.73
CA PRO A 69 -8.53 0.16 6.48
C PRO A 69 -9.62 0.66 5.53
N PRO A 70 -9.33 1.67 4.68
CA PRO A 70 -10.28 2.08 3.66
C PRO A 70 -10.63 0.85 2.83
N SER A 71 -11.93 0.66 2.59
CA SER A 71 -12.38 -0.37 1.66
C SER A 71 -11.67 -0.19 0.32
N PRO A 72 -11.33 -1.28 -0.39
CA PRO A 72 -10.86 -1.17 -1.76
C PRO A 72 -11.83 -0.28 -2.53
N ILE A 73 -11.30 0.72 -3.22
CA ILE A 73 -12.10 1.54 -4.13
C ILE A 73 -12.49 0.60 -5.26
N MET A 74 -13.72 0.09 -5.21
CA MET A 74 -14.31 -0.70 -6.27
C MET A 74 -15.37 0.18 -6.94
N GLU A 75 -14.90 1.25 -7.57
CA GLU A 75 -15.76 2.04 -8.44
C GLU A 75 -16.16 1.18 -9.63
N GLN A 76 -17.47 1.08 -9.84
CA GLN A 76 -18.01 0.35 -10.98
C GLN A 76 -18.02 1.27 -12.18
N ALA A 77 -17.42 0.81 -13.28
CA ALA A 77 -17.60 1.47 -14.56
C ALA A 77 -19.10 1.42 -14.96
N PRO A 78 -19.62 2.43 -15.68
CA PRO A 78 -20.97 2.39 -16.21
C PRO A 78 -21.20 1.19 -17.14
N ASP A 79 -22.38 0.57 -17.08
CA ASP A 79 -22.72 -0.63 -17.88
C ASP A 79 -22.65 -0.41 -19.41
N LYS A 80 -22.78 0.84 -19.86
CA LYS A 80 -22.83 1.23 -21.28
C LYS A 80 -21.80 2.31 -21.59
N PRO A 81 -20.51 1.96 -21.69
CA PRO A 81 -19.49 2.92 -22.06
C PRO A 81 -19.66 3.38 -23.52
N SER A 82 -19.29 4.62 -23.81
CA SER A 82 -19.42 5.24 -25.14
C SER A 82 -18.25 6.16 -25.47
N GLY A 83 -17.95 6.31 -26.77
CA GLY A 83 -16.83 7.12 -27.24
C GLY A 83 -15.52 6.35 -27.15
N ASP A 84 -14.93 6.08 -28.33
CA ASP A 84 -13.68 5.35 -28.44
C ASP A 84 -12.50 6.30 -28.22
N VAL A 85 -11.55 5.86 -27.40
CA VAL A 85 -10.32 6.60 -27.12
C VAL A 85 -9.14 5.69 -27.35
N VAL A 86 -8.31 5.99 -28.34
CA VAL A 86 -7.11 5.21 -28.63
C VAL A 86 -5.97 5.65 -27.72
N ILE A 87 -5.37 4.69 -27.02
CA ILE A 87 -4.21 4.88 -26.15
C ILE A 87 -3.05 4.11 -26.77
N VAL A 88 -1.95 4.79 -27.08
CA VAL A 88 -0.73 4.17 -27.60
C VAL A 88 0.26 3.99 -26.46
N GLY A 89 0.53 2.73 -26.12
CA GLY A 89 1.42 2.30 -25.04
C GLY A 89 0.66 1.57 -23.94
N ALA A 90 0.99 0.30 -23.70
CA ALA A 90 0.45 -0.53 -22.62
C ALA A 90 1.42 -0.60 -21.43
N GLY A 91 1.97 0.55 -21.06
CA GLY A 91 2.73 0.75 -19.82
C GLY A 91 1.82 1.18 -18.67
N PRO A 92 2.38 1.46 -17.48
CA PRO A 92 1.61 1.93 -16.33
C PRO A 92 0.73 3.14 -16.68
N ALA A 93 1.29 4.17 -17.32
CA ALA A 93 0.54 5.36 -17.70
C ALA A 93 -0.65 5.07 -18.62
N GLY A 94 -0.48 4.19 -19.62
CA GLY A 94 -1.55 3.82 -20.54
C GLY A 94 -2.68 3.04 -19.86
N TYR A 95 -2.34 2.11 -18.97
CA TYR A 95 -3.36 1.38 -18.20
C TYR A 95 -4.09 2.25 -17.19
N PHE A 96 -3.40 3.16 -16.49
CA PHE A 96 -4.08 4.10 -15.59
C PHE A 96 -5.00 5.06 -16.37
N CYS A 97 -4.58 5.52 -17.55
CA CYS A 97 -5.44 6.30 -18.44
C CYS A 97 -6.67 5.50 -18.89
N ALA A 98 -6.50 4.23 -19.28
CA ALA A 98 -7.62 3.36 -19.65
C ALA A 98 -8.58 3.13 -18.47
N LEU A 99 -8.06 2.89 -17.26
CA LEU A 99 -8.86 2.72 -16.06
C LEU A 99 -9.73 3.95 -15.79
N GLU A 100 -9.14 5.14 -15.80
CA GLU A 100 -9.86 6.41 -15.61
C GLU A 100 -10.96 6.60 -16.67
N LEU A 101 -10.64 6.32 -17.94
CA LEU A 101 -11.59 6.41 -19.04
C LEU A 101 -12.76 5.43 -18.88
N LEU A 102 -12.52 4.21 -18.40
CA LEU A 102 -13.58 3.24 -18.09
C LEU A 102 -14.49 3.75 -16.98
N LEU A 103 -13.92 4.29 -15.91
CA LEU A 103 -14.70 4.87 -14.79
C LEU A 103 -15.56 6.06 -15.25
N LEU A 104 -15.06 6.84 -16.22
CA LEU A 104 -15.80 7.93 -16.87
C LEU A 104 -16.78 7.46 -17.97
N GLY A 105 -16.96 6.16 -18.15
CA GLY A 105 -17.89 5.59 -19.13
C GLY A 105 -17.42 5.72 -20.59
N LYS A 106 -16.11 5.75 -20.83
CA LYS A 106 -15.50 5.72 -22.17
C LYS A 106 -15.04 4.32 -22.55
N ARG A 107 -14.74 4.12 -23.84
CA ARG A 107 -14.24 2.85 -24.41
C ARG A 107 -12.77 3.01 -24.82
N PRO A 108 -11.82 2.85 -23.90
CA PRO A 108 -10.40 2.93 -24.23
C PRO A 108 -9.95 1.72 -25.06
N ILE A 109 -9.19 1.97 -26.11
CA ILE A 109 -8.56 0.97 -26.98
C ILE A 109 -7.05 1.12 -26.81
N VAL A 110 -6.43 0.19 -26.08
CA VAL A 110 -5.00 0.24 -25.77
C VAL A 110 -4.22 -0.55 -26.83
N LEU A 111 -3.27 0.11 -27.48
CA LEU A 111 -2.37 -0.47 -28.48
C LEU A 111 -0.94 -0.48 -27.95
N GLU A 112 -0.24 -1.60 -28.11
CA GLU A 112 1.17 -1.72 -27.75
C GLU A 112 1.93 -2.42 -28.87
N ARG A 113 3.16 -1.95 -29.13
CA ARG A 113 4.01 -2.51 -30.19
C ARG A 113 4.64 -3.83 -29.75
N GLY A 114 5.00 -3.93 -28.47
CA GLY A 114 5.69 -5.11 -27.96
C GLY A 114 4.77 -6.35 -27.85
N LYS A 115 5.38 -7.53 -27.84
CA LYS A 115 4.69 -8.83 -27.71
C LYS A 115 3.94 -8.99 -26.38
N ASP A 116 3.01 -9.95 -26.31
CA ASP A 116 2.33 -10.35 -25.06
C ASP A 116 3.37 -10.65 -23.97
N VAL A 117 3.10 -10.22 -22.73
CA VAL A 117 3.99 -10.41 -21.57
C VAL A 117 4.33 -11.89 -21.36
N ARG A 118 3.40 -12.81 -21.64
CA ARG A 118 3.61 -14.26 -21.52
C ARG A 118 4.64 -14.79 -22.51
N GLU A 119 4.75 -14.19 -23.70
CA GLU A 119 5.75 -14.57 -24.71
C GLU A 119 7.16 -14.02 -24.39
N ARG A 120 7.29 -13.15 -23.38
CA ARG A 120 8.57 -12.55 -22.97
C ARG A 120 9.23 -13.23 -21.78
N ARG A 121 8.61 -14.26 -21.19
CA ARG A 121 9.10 -15.00 -20.02
C ARG A 121 9.65 -16.36 -20.39
#